data_AF-A0A6V8JXH8-F1
#
_entry.id   AF-A0A6V8JXH8-F1
#
_cell.length_a   1.000
_cell.length_b   1.000
_cell.length_c   1.000
_cell.angle_alpha   90.00
_cell.angle_beta   90.00
_cell.angle_gamma   90.00
#
_symmetry.space_group_name_H-M   'P 1'
#
loop_
_entity.id
_entity.type
_entity.pdbx_description
1 polymer ?
#
loop_
_entity_poly.entity_id
_entity_poly.type
_entity_poly.pdbx_seq_one_letter_code
_entity_poly.pdbx_strand_id
1 'polypeptide(L)'
;MTDTPDIPVHLVGRARSGGLVVPRITPVTRTGVALFGNVVEQMQRECLHGRTCQVCGRPFGQRAVLFARGSDLPYQCTAEPATCPPCAAYSVRACPMLAGRRDRHRAGQHPALAGFPASADQLLRMGAPAEAWYAVWVTGYDVVTHPAQPDTAAALWRRIPPLRIRPLPAAA
;
A
#
# COMPACT_ATOMS: atom_id res chain seq x y z
N MET A 1 -11.01 -12.06 -19.68
CA MET A 1 -11.97 -11.56 -18.68
C MET A 1 -11.20 -11.20 -17.43
N THR A 2 -11.03 -9.92 -17.12
CA THR A 2 -10.34 -9.47 -15.90
C THR A 2 -11.26 -9.72 -14.73
N ASP A 3 -11.03 -10.82 -14.01
CA ASP A 3 -11.85 -11.23 -12.89
C ASP A 3 -11.74 -10.18 -11.77
N THR A 4 -12.82 -9.44 -11.56
CA THR A 4 -12.86 -8.42 -10.50
C THR A 4 -12.94 -9.15 -9.17
N PRO A 5 -11.99 -8.95 -8.25
CA PRO A 5 -11.94 -9.77 -7.05
C PRO A 5 -13.16 -9.52 -6.16
N ASP A 6 -13.67 -10.59 -5.56
CA ASP A 6 -14.74 -10.50 -4.57
C ASP A 6 -14.41 -9.47 -3.48
N ILE A 7 -15.38 -8.58 -3.25
CA ILE A 7 -15.24 -7.51 -2.28
C ILE A 7 -15.62 -8.06 -0.90
N PRO A 8 -14.71 -8.00 0.08
CA PRO A 8 -15.01 -8.41 1.45
C PRO A 8 -16.27 -7.71 1.99
N VAL A 9 -17.12 -8.45 2.72
CA VAL A 9 -18.39 -7.94 3.29
C VAL A 9 -18.23 -6.59 4.00
N HIS A 10 -17.18 -6.44 4.80
CA HIS A 10 -16.92 -5.21 5.55
C HIS A 10 -16.51 -3.99 4.69
N LEU A 11 -16.30 -4.18 3.38
CA LEU A 11 -15.99 -3.16 2.39
C LEU A 11 -17.16 -2.88 1.43
N VAL A 12 -18.31 -3.57 1.56
CA VAL A 12 -19.42 -3.45 0.59
C VAL A 12 -19.90 -2.00 0.44
N GLY A 13 -20.01 -1.25 1.53
CA GLY A 13 -20.41 0.17 1.52
C GLY A 13 -19.29 1.17 1.23
N ARG A 14 -18.07 0.72 0.88
CA ARG A 14 -16.99 1.65 0.50
C ARG A 14 -17.16 2.14 -0.94
N ALA A 15 -16.70 3.35 -1.20
CA ALA A 15 -16.59 3.90 -2.54
C ALA A 15 -15.80 2.95 -3.46
N ARG A 16 -16.19 2.90 -4.73
CA ARG A 16 -15.59 2.05 -5.75
C ARG A 16 -15.21 2.87 -6.98
N SER A 17 -14.17 2.44 -7.67
CA SER A 17 -13.75 2.98 -8.96
C SER A 17 -13.21 1.84 -9.83
N GLY A 18 -13.73 1.71 -11.05
CA GLY A 18 -13.39 0.61 -11.96
C GLY A 18 -13.66 -0.78 -11.38
N GLY A 19 -14.74 -0.94 -10.59
CA GLY A 19 -15.08 -2.19 -9.92
C GLY A 19 -14.27 -2.49 -8.65
N LEU A 20 -13.24 -1.71 -8.33
CA LEU A 20 -12.39 -1.91 -7.16
C LEU A 20 -12.80 -0.99 -6.01
N VAL A 21 -12.73 -1.49 -4.78
CA VAL A 21 -12.78 -0.66 -3.56
C VAL A 21 -11.70 0.40 -3.61
N VAL A 22 -12.07 1.66 -3.33
CA VAL A 22 -11.14 2.77 -3.09
C VAL A 22 -10.62 2.68 -1.65
N PRO A 23 -9.33 2.37 -1.42
CA PRO A 23 -8.73 2.33 -0.09
C PRO A 23 -8.88 3.66 0.64
N ARG A 24 -8.96 3.64 1.99
CA ARG A 24 -8.93 4.87 2.80
C ARG A 24 -7.72 5.73 2.48
N ILE A 25 -6.56 5.14 2.24
CA ILE A 25 -5.30 5.83 1.96
C ILE A 25 -5.26 6.52 0.58
N THR A 26 -6.16 6.15 -0.33
CA THR A 26 -6.14 6.66 -1.70
C THR A 26 -6.73 8.07 -1.75
N PRO A 27 -5.97 9.09 -2.21
CA PRO A 27 -6.51 10.43 -2.36
C PRO A 27 -7.56 10.46 -3.47
N VAL A 28 -8.61 11.24 -3.25
CA VAL A 28 -9.70 11.47 -4.20
C VAL A 28 -9.74 12.95 -4.52
N THR A 29 -9.76 13.30 -5.81
CA THR A 29 -9.85 14.72 -6.23
C THR A 29 -11.21 15.30 -5.84
N ARG A 30 -11.34 16.64 -5.86
CA ARG A 30 -12.65 17.29 -5.64
C ARG A 30 -13.73 16.84 -6.65
N THR A 31 -13.30 16.42 -7.84
CA THR A 31 -14.16 15.88 -8.90
C THR A 31 -14.46 14.39 -8.76
N GLY A 32 -14.04 13.74 -7.66
CA GLY A 32 -14.35 12.34 -7.37
C GLY A 32 -13.40 11.32 -7.98
N VAL A 33 -12.27 11.74 -8.56
CA VAL A 33 -11.30 10.82 -9.20
C VAL A 33 -10.42 10.18 -8.13
N ALA A 34 -10.50 8.86 -7.99
CA ALA A 34 -9.64 8.08 -7.10
C ALA A 34 -8.25 7.86 -7.72
N LEU A 35 -7.21 8.36 -7.07
CA LEU A 35 -5.84 8.37 -7.59
C LEU A 35 -5.04 7.15 -7.13
N PHE A 36 -5.46 5.94 -7.51
CA PHE A 36 -4.79 4.69 -7.12
C PHE A 36 -3.28 4.72 -7.34
N GLY A 37 -2.51 4.19 -6.39
CA GLY A 37 -1.05 4.17 -6.42
C GLY A 37 -0.39 5.50 -6.03
N ASN A 38 -1.18 6.51 -5.66
CA ASN A 38 -0.68 7.70 -4.99
C ASN A 38 -1.03 7.62 -3.51
N VAL A 39 -0.11 8.09 -2.67
CA VAL A 39 -0.29 8.17 -1.23
C VAL A 39 0.09 9.59 -0.83
N VAL A 40 -0.75 10.23 -0.03
CA VAL A 40 -0.44 11.54 0.57
C VAL A 40 0.17 11.30 1.94
N GLU A 41 1.27 11.99 2.23
CA GLU A 41 2.05 11.84 3.46
C GLU A 41 1.20 11.92 4.73
N GLN A 42 0.27 12.87 4.79
CA GLN A 42 -0.64 13.02 5.93
C GLN A 42 -1.45 11.74 6.18
N MET A 43 -2.06 11.18 5.14
CA MET A 43 -2.89 9.97 5.26
C MET A 43 -2.04 8.74 5.64
N GLN A 44 -0.80 8.69 5.14
CA GLN A 44 0.17 7.66 5.49
C GLN A 44 0.51 7.72 6.98
N ARG A 45 0.89 8.90 7.48
CA ARG A 45 1.18 9.13 8.90
C ARG A 45 -0.02 8.79 9.77
N GLU A 46 -1.22 9.22 9.39
CA GLU A 46 -2.45 8.89 10.12
C GLU A 46 -2.68 7.37 10.23
N CYS A 47 -2.48 6.62 9.14
CA CYS A 47 -2.65 5.16 9.17
C CYS A 47 -1.57 4.49 10.04
N LEU A 48 -0.31 4.91 9.89
CA LEU A 48 0.83 4.36 10.62
C LEU A 48 0.69 4.61 12.12
N HIS A 49 0.56 5.87 12.54
CA HIS A 49 0.47 6.26 13.94
C HIS A 49 -0.85 5.84 14.58
N GLY A 50 -1.96 5.96 13.85
CA GLY A 50 -3.27 5.54 14.31
C GLY A 50 -3.45 4.02 14.35
N ARG A 51 -2.49 3.24 13.83
CA ARG A 51 -2.56 1.78 13.71
C ARG A 51 -3.89 1.34 13.10
N THR A 52 -4.25 1.99 11.98
CA THR A 52 -5.48 1.70 11.24
C THR A 52 -5.17 1.13 9.86
N CYS A 53 -6.08 0.27 9.38
CA CYS A 53 -5.94 -0.36 8.07
C CYS A 53 -6.02 0.68 6.95
N GLN A 54 -4.99 0.75 6.09
CA GLN A 54 -4.97 1.66 4.94
C GLN A 54 -6.11 1.45 3.93
N VAL A 55 -6.78 0.29 3.96
CA VAL A 55 -7.94 0.00 3.10
C VAL A 55 -9.24 0.33 3.81
N CYS A 56 -9.58 -0.40 4.89
CA CYS A 56 -10.88 -0.26 5.56
C CYS A 56 -10.94 0.80 6.65
N GLY A 57 -9.81 1.39 7.06
CA GLY A 57 -9.73 2.45 8.08
C GLY A 57 -10.02 2.00 9.51
N ARG A 58 -10.31 0.71 9.73
CA ARG A 58 -10.55 0.17 11.08
C ARG A 58 -9.22 -0.01 11.81
N PRO A 59 -9.17 0.17 13.14
CA PRO A 59 -7.99 -0.16 13.93
C PRO A 59 -7.63 -1.64 13.79
N PHE A 60 -6.34 -1.97 13.92
CA PHE A 60 -5.92 -3.37 13.92
C PHE A 60 -6.34 -4.08 15.19
N GLY A 61 -6.74 -5.35 15.04
CA GLY A 61 -6.79 -6.30 16.15
C GLY A 61 -5.40 -6.87 16.44
N GLN A 62 -5.33 -8.16 16.77
CA GLN A 62 -4.08 -8.85 17.14
C GLN A 62 -3.06 -9.03 15.99
N ARG A 63 -3.47 -8.82 14.73
CA ARG A 63 -2.64 -9.10 13.55
C ARG A 63 -2.84 -8.04 12.48
N ALA A 64 -1.74 -7.71 11.81
CA ALA A 64 -1.69 -6.86 10.65
C ALA A 64 -0.77 -7.45 9.57
N VAL A 65 -0.94 -6.98 8.34
CA VAL A 65 -0.09 -7.33 7.20
C VAL A 65 0.53 -6.06 6.66
N LEU A 66 1.85 -6.01 6.63
CA LEU A 66 2.66 -4.99 5.97
C LEU A 66 3.04 -5.51 4.58
N PHE A 67 2.83 -4.69 3.54
CA PHE A 67 3.34 -5.00 2.21
C PHE A 67 4.70 -4.34 2.06
N ALA A 68 5.74 -5.16 1.96
CA ALA A 68 7.12 -4.69 1.87
C ALA A 68 7.69 -5.04 0.50
N ARG A 69 8.48 -4.15 -0.07
CA ARG A 69 9.27 -4.41 -1.28
C ARG A 69 10.54 -5.18 -0.95
N GLY A 70 11.21 -5.71 -1.96
CA GLY A 70 12.53 -6.34 -1.77
C GLY A 70 13.52 -5.40 -1.08
N SER A 71 13.56 -4.13 -1.48
CA SER A 71 14.40 -3.10 -0.87
C SER A 71 14.04 -2.75 0.59
N ASP A 72 12.81 -3.03 1.03
CA ASP A 72 12.37 -2.78 2.41
C ASP A 72 12.90 -3.84 3.40
N LEU A 73 13.15 -5.06 2.92
CA LEU A 73 13.47 -6.21 3.79
C LEU A 73 14.78 -6.03 4.60
N PRO A 74 15.90 -5.54 4.04
CA PRO A 74 17.13 -5.30 4.81
C PRO A 74 16.94 -4.32 5.97
N TYR A 75 16.03 -3.34 5.80
CA TYR A 75 15.72 -2.35 6.83
C TYR A 75 14.67 -2.86 7.83
N GLN A 76 13.95 -3.93 7.49
CA GLN A 76 12.83 -4.46 8.27
C GLN A 76 11.75 -3.41 8.55
N CYS A 77 11.58 -2.49 7.61
CA CYS A 77 10.55 -1.47 7.67
C CYS A 77 9.99 -1.18 6.28
N THR A 78 8.74 -0.73 6.21
CA THR A 78 8.14 -0.28 4.96
C THR A 78 7.34 0.99 5.17
N ALA A 79 7.36 1.87 4.16
CA ALA A 79 6.57 3.09 4.14
C ALA A 79 5.06 2.79 3.91
N GLU A 80 4.73 1.60 3.42
CA GLU A 80 3.33 1.21 3.19
C GLU A 80 2.62 0.97 4.54
N PRO A 81 1.51 1.68 4.84
CA PRO A 81 0.82 1.46 6.10
C PRO A 81 0.19 0.06 6.16
N ALA A 82 -0.05 -0.44 7.37
CA ALA A 82 -0.54 -1.79 7.53
C ALA A 82 -1.98 -2.03 7.00
N THR A 83 -2.29 -3.29 6.73
CA THR A 83 -3.62 -3.77 6.34
C THR A 83 -4.14 -4.82 7.32
N CYS A 84 -5.45 -4.88 7.54
CA CYS A 84 -6.03 -6.02 8.26
C CYS A 84 -6.04 -7.25 7.34
N PRO A 85 -6.02 -8.49 7.88
CA PRO A 85 -5.89 -9.70 7.05
C PRO A 85 -6.91 -9.83 5.91
N PRO A 86 -8.22 -9.54 6.10
CA PRO A 86 -9.18 -9.59 5.00
C PRO A 86 -8.89 -8.55 3.89
N CYS A 87 -8.46 -7.35 4.27
CA CYS A 87 -8.06 -6.32 3.30
C CYS A 87 -6.77 -6.70 2.59
N ALA A 88 -5.80 -7.33 3.27
CA ALA A 88 -4.58 -7.82 2.65
C ALA A 88 -4.88 -8.86 1.57
N ALA A 89 -5.75 -9.83 1.87
CA ALA A 89 -6.17 -10.86 0.92
C ALA A 89 -6.87 -10.27 -0.31
N TYR A 90 -7.71 -9.25 -0.12
CA TYR A 90 -8.33 -8.50 -1.21
C TYR A 90 -7.29 -7.74 -2.03
N SER A 91 -6.39 -6.98 -1.38
CA SER A 91 -5.37 -6.16 -2.04
C SER A 91 -4.41 -6.99 -2.91
N VAL A 92 -4.02 -8.19 -2.47
CA VAL A 92 -3.18 -9.11 -3.27
C VAL A 92 -3.85 -9.50 -4.59
N ARG A 93 -5.18 -9.57 -4.64
CA ARG A 93 -5.92 -9.86 -5.89
C ARG A 93 -6.23 -8.59 -6.68
N ALA A 94 -6.58 -7.51 -6.00
CA ALA A 94 -7.07 -6.27 -6.60
C ALA A 94 -5.96 -5.39 -7.18
N CYS A 95 -4.86 -5.21 -6.45
CA CYS A 95 -3.77 -4.33 -6.87
C CYS A 95 -2.95 -5.00 -7.99
N PRO A 96 -2.84 -4.41 -9.20
CA PRO A 96 -2.06 -5.01 -10.28
C PRO A 96 -0.58 -5.24 -9.92
N MET A 97 0.01 -4.37 -9.09
CA MET A 97 1.40 -4.53 -8.63
C MET A 97 1.54 -5.73 -7.69
N LEU A 98 0.68 -5.84 -6.67
CA LEU A 98 0.75 -6.94 -5.69
C LEU A 98 0.34 -8.29 -6.28
N ALA A 99 -0.49 -8.27 -7.31
CA ALA A 99 -0.95 -9.47 -8.01
C ALA A 99 0.03 -9.97 -9.09
N GLY A 100 1.17 -9.29 -9.31
CA GLY A 100 2.09 -9.63 -10.39
C GLY A 100 1.51 -9.43 -11.79
N ARG A 101 0.50 -8.57 -11.96
CA ARG A 101 -0.08 -8.25 -13.28
C ARG A 101 0.54 -7.02 -13.93
N ARG A 102 1.51 -6.41 -13.27
CA ARG A 102 2.18 -5.20 -13.71
C ARG A 102 3.64 -5.26 -13.29
N ASP A 103 4.52 -5.23 -14.27
CA ASP A 103 5.98 -5.36 -14.15
C ASP A 103 6.69 -4.01 -14.02
N ARG A 104 5.98 -2.89 -14.21
CA ARG A 104 6.53 -1.53 -14.18
C ARG A 104 5.56 -0.55 -13.58
N HIS A 105 6.07 0.47 -12.89
CA HIS A 105 5.27 1.61 -12.44
C HIS A 105 4.72 2.44 -13.62
N ARG A 106 3.83 3.40 -13.34
CA ARG A 106 3.35 4.32 -14.38
C ARG A 106 4.50 5.25 -14.80
N ALA A 107 4.65 5.47 -16.10
CA ALA A 107 5.66 6.38 -16.65
C ALA A 107 5.28 7.87 -16.51
N GLY A 108 4.12 8.17 -15.91
CA GLY A 108 3.66 9.52 -15.69
C GLY A 108 2.64 9.59 -14.56
N GLN A 109 2.38 10.81 -14.09
CA GLN A 109 1.31 11.07 -13.13
C GLN A 109 -0.06 10.89 -13.77
N HIS A 110 -1.08 10.76 -12.92
CA HIS A 110 -2.46 10.82 -13.38
C HIS A 110 -2.76 12.23 -13.94
N PRO A 111 -3.50 12.39 -15.06
CA PRO A 111 -3.80 13.71 -15.64
C PRO A 111 -4.44 14.70 -14.67
N ALA A 112 -5.24 14.20 -13.73
CA ALA A 112 -5.85 15.02 -12.68
C ALA A 112 -4.86 15.64 -11.67
N LEU A 113 -3.57 15.29 -11.76
CA LEU A 113 -2.47 15.88 -10.99
C LEU A 113 -1.63 16.86 -11.82
N ALA A 114 -2.04 17.20 -13.04
CA ALA A 114 -1.32 18.17 -13.87
C ALA A 114 -1.07 19.48 -13.10
N GLY A 115 0.19 19.93 -13.08
CA GLY A 115 0.61 21.13 -12.35
C GLY A 115 1.00 20.90 -10.88
N PHE A 116 0.80 19.70 -10.32
CA PHE A 116 1.28 19.36 -8.99
C PHE A 116 2.64 18.64 -9.06
N PRO A 117 3.64 19.08 -8.27
CA PRO A 117 4.94 18.43 -8.27
C PRO A 117 4.84 16.98 -7.78
N ALA A 118 5.57 16.08 -8.44
CA ALA A 118 5.76 14.71 -7.96
C ALA A 118 6.65 14.73 -6.71
N SER A 119 6.39 13.83 -5.77
CA SER A 119 7.36 13.56 -4.70
C SER A 119 8.64 12.93 -5.29
N ALA A 120 9.77 13.09 -4.59
CA ALA A 120 11.04 12.47 -4.99
C ALA A 120 10.90 10.95 -5.20
N ASP A 121 10.17 10.31 -4.30
CA ASP A 121 9.83 8.90 -4.35
C ASP A 121 8.96 8.52 -5.57
N GLN A 122 7.98 9.35 -5.94
CA GLN A 122 7.20 9.15 -7.17
C GLN A 122 8.08 9.28 -8.43
N LEU A 123 9.02 10.23 -8.44
CA LEU A 123 9.94 10.43 -9.56
C LEU A 123 10.87 9.22 -9.73
N LEU A 124 11.45 8.72 -8.64
CA LEU A 124 12.30 7.53 -8.66
C LEU A 124 11.58 6.29 -9.21
N ARG A 125 10.28 6.16 -8.93
CA ARG A 125 9.48 5.04 -9.42
C ARG A 125 8.94 5.24 -10.83
N MET A 126 8.96 6.44 -11.39
CA MET A 126 8.26 6.70 -12.64
C MET A 126 8.85 5.86 -13.78
N GLY A 127 8.04 4.92 -14.31
CA GLY A 127 8.46 3.95 -15.34
C GLY A 127 9.45 2.86 -14.86
N ALA A 128 9.86 2.87 -13.59
CA ALA A 128 10.78 1.90 -13.04
C ALA A 128 10.17 0.47 -13.02
N PRO A 129 10.99 -0.59 -13.12
CA PRO A 129 10.55 -1.96 -12.88
C PRO A 129 9.90 -2.13 -11.51
N ALA A 130 8.92 -3.01 -11.44
CA ALA A 130 8.30 -3.45 -10.21
C ALA A 130 9.29 -4.31 -9.41
N GLU A 131 9.48 -3.97 -8.15
CA GLU A 131 10.20 -4.83 -7.22
C GLU A 131 9.38 -6.07 -6.86
N ALA A 132 10.07 -7.12 -6.38
CA ALA A 132 9.40 -8.21 -5.68
C ALA A 132 8.70 -7.68 -4.43
N TRP A 133 7.47 -8.15 -4.18
CA TRP A 133 6.67 -7.78 -3.03
C TRP A 133 6.51 -8.94 -2.05
N TYR A 134 6.39 -8.60 -0.77
CA TYR A 134 6.23 -9.54 0.33
C TYR A 134 5.07 -9.11 1.23
N ALA A 135 4.28 -10.09 1.68
CA ALA A 135 3.33 -9.92 2.77
C ALA A 135 4.01 -10.31 4.08
N VAL A 136 4.30 -9.32 4.93
CA VAL A 136 4.90 -9.48 6.25
C VAL A 136 3.79 -9.45 7.31
N TRP A 137 3.52 -10.60 7.91
CA TRP A 137 2.51 -10.76 8.95
C TRP A 137 3.11 -10.42 10.30
N VAL A 138 2.51 -9.46 11.00
CA VAL A 138 3.01 -8.94 12.28
C VAL A 138 1.89 -8.87 13.31
N THR A 139 2.25 -8.90 14.59
CA THR A 139 1.34 -8.57 15.71
C THR A 139 1.35 -7.08 16.05
N GLY A 140 2.37 -6.35 15.58
CA GLY A 140 2.52 -4.91 15.76
C GLY A 140 3.75 -4.39 15.00
N TYR A 141 3.95 -3.07 15.07
CA TYR A 141 5.11 -2.39 14.52
C TYR A 141 5.37 -1.11 15.31
N ASP A 142 6.61 -0.66 15.28
CA ASP A 142 7.02 0.69 15.69
C ASP A 142 6.89 1.63 14.50
N VAL A 143 6.59 2.91 14.74
CA VAL A 143 6.64 3.93 13.69
C VAL A 143 7.96 4.70 13.79
N VAL A 144 8.72 4.73 12.72
CA VAL A 144 10.04 5.37 12.64
C VAL A 144 10.16 6.21 11.37
N THR A 145 11.20 7.03 11.28
CA THR A 145 11.64 7.60 10.00
C THR A 145 12.39 6.53 9.22
N HIS A 146 12.08 6.38 7.94
CA HIS A 146 12.67 5.36 7.07
C HIS A 146 14.18 5.62 6.89
N PRO A 147 15.05 4.62 7.14
CA PRO A 147 16.49 4.82 7.17
C PRO A 147 17.11 5.20 5.81
N ALA A 148 16.49 4.77 4.70
CA ALA A 148 16.94 5.12 3.34
C ALA A 148 16.11 6.24 2.69
N GLN A 149 15.10 6.76 3.38
CA GLN A 149 14.20 7.81 2.87
C GLN A 149 13.97 8.80 4.02
N PRO A 150 14.93 9.71 4.26
CA PRO A 150 14.75 10.76 5.26
C PRO A 150 13.44 11.50 4.96
N ASP A 151 12.67 11.81 6.00
CA ASP A 151 11.31 12.38 5.95
C ASP A 151 10.15 11.41 5.71
N THR A 152 10.39 10.16 5.33
CA THR A 152 9.30 9.17 5.14
C THR A 152 9.01 8.40 6.42
N ALA A 153 7.76 8.39 6.88
CA ALA A 153 7.35 7.53 8.00
C ALA A 153 7.24 6.06 7.55
N ALA A 154 7.67 5.13 8.40
CA ALA A 154 7.67 3.71 8.11
C ALA A 154 7.24 2.85 9.31
N ALA A 155 6.58 1.73 9.02
CA ALA A 155 6.31 0.68 9.98
C ALA A 155 7.54 -0.24 10.09
N LEU A 156 8.18 -0.26 11.26
CA LEU A 156 9.35 -1.07 11.60
C LEU A 156 8.94 -2.31 12.40
N TRP A 157 9.40 -3.49 11.96
CA TRP A 157 9.17 -4.75 12.67
C TRP A 157 10.47 -5.40 13.20
N ARG A 158 11.59 -4.67 13.24
CA ARG A 158 12.89 -5.18 13.71
C ARG A 158 12.85 -5.84 15.10
N ARG A 159 12.08 -5.27 16.04
CA ARG A 159 11.94 -5.79 17.43
C ARG A 159 10.74 -6.71 17.62
N ILE A 160 9.93 -6.90 16.58
CA ILE A 160 8.68 -7.67 16.63
C ILE A 160 8.80 -8.74 15.54
N PRO A 161 9.29 -9.95 15.89
CA PRO A 161 9.50 -11.01 14.91
C PRO A 161 8.23 -11.23 14.05
N PRO A 162 8.35 -11.19 12.72
CA PRO A 162 7.22 -11.49 11.85
C PRO A 162 6.70 -12.89 12.12
N LEU A 163 5.38 -13.02 12.23
CA LEU A 163 4.70 -14.31 12.28
C LEU A 163 4.97 -15.12 11.01
N ARG A 164 5.09 -14.42 9.88
CA ARG A 164 5.42 -14.97 8.57
C ARG A 164 5.82 -13.87 7.60
N ILE A 165 6.78 -14.16 6.73
CA ILE A 165 7.05 -13.37 5.52
C ILE A 165 6.70 -14.27 4.33
N ARG A 166 5.82 -13.81 3.44
CA ARG A 166 5.45 -14.54 2.22
C ARG A 166 5.79 -13.72 0.99
N PRO A 167 6.52 -14.26 0.01
CA PRO A 167 6.62 -13.62 -1.30
C PRO A 167 5.24 -13.59 -1.96
N LEU A 168 4.97 -12.51 -2.70
CA LEU A 168 3.82 -12.38 -3.59
C LEU A 168 4.22 -12.76 -5.03
N PRO A 169 3.25 -13.03 -5.93
CA PRO A 169 3.55 -13.31 -7.32
C PRO A 169 4.40 -12.19 -7.94
N ALA A 170 5.49 -12.57 -8.59
CA ALA A 170 6.25 -11.65 -9.42
C ALA A 170 5.47 -11.33 -10.69
N ALA A 171 5.77 -10.19 -11.31
CA ALA A 171 5.24 -9.92 -12.64
C ALA A 171 5.84 -10.90 -13.65
N ALA A 172 4.97 -11.48 -14.48
CA ALA A 172 5.34 -12.34 -15.60
C ALA A 172 5.67 -11.50 -16.84
#